data_AF-A0A1Q7JQI0-F1
#
_entry.id   AF-A0A1Q7JQI0-F1
#
_cell.length_a   1.000
_cell.length_b   1.000
_cell.length_c   1.000
_cell.angle_alpha   90.00
_cell.angle_beta   90.00
_cell.angle_gamma   90.00
#
_symmetry.space_group_name_H-M   'P 1'
#
loop_
_entity.id
_entity.type
_entity.pdbx_description
1 polymer ?
#
loop_
_entity_poly.entity_id
_entity_poly.type
_entity_poly.pdbx_seq_one_letter_code
_entity_poly.pdbx_strand_id
1 'polypeptide(L)'
;MASLKRWVFVALAACVALALAYLPPRGAKSSDRPFFLAQSPRGTPARQRAQAVADEWRAADGSLRLLGAREHFRAVAPNAWAGTSLVVVSESAGVWTAAPRIADSAIHVAWEQLRLGETKVRVAVILQLAAGSQGRDRPLPEEGRAAYLTPDSTDRTTCIAVVSAGSYWTRILTGDERAPRRVSFAALVQSLKAGLGPCAFYAAYGTPGKSVRSWLASRGWDLALTLDAGQRGQQWSSVIEMADRRYPWFWEAVYSLPSSAVGCLAGRPDGCGAAVLAGASDDPAVPFPDILRIDRRWGRVPRLVEGQRFLGDVARAVGRDRFLSFWTSPLSVDTALAAALKHPVGEWTADWQSDFVRPIRLGPVPPLGAVAIALLIAALAVAVVAITASRRQVR
;
A
#
# COMPACT_ATOMS: atom_id res chain seq x y z
N MET A 1 -31.31 -43.61 -37.23
CA MET A 1 -30.41 -42.54 -37.73
C MET A 1 -30.78 -41.23 -37.08
N ALA A 2 -29.98 -40.71 -36.13
CA ALA A 2 -30.19 -39.35 -35.64
C ALA A 2 -29.79 -38.38 -36.76
N SER A 3 -30.72 -37.53 -37.21
CA SER A 3 -30.48 -36.67 -38.37
C SER A 3 -29.30 -35.72 -38.11
N LEU A 4 -28.49 -35.45 -39.15
CA LEU A 4 -27.36 -34.51 -39.15
C LEU A 4 -27.72 -33.18 -38.44
N LYS A 5 -28.98 -32.77 -38.58
CA LYS A 5 -29.59 -31.59 -37.92
C LYS A 5 -29.42 -31.60 -36.40
N ARG A 6 -29.55 -32.75 -35.73
CA ARG A 6 -29.38 -32.87 -34.26
C ARG A 6 -27.93 -32.67 -33.83
N TRP A 7 -26.97 -33.20 -34.58
CA TRP A 7 -25.55 -33.05 -34.25
C TRP A 7 -25.04 -31.63 -34.49
N VAL A 8 -25.50 -30.98 -35.57
CA VAL A 8 -25.22 -29.55 -35.81
C VAL A 8 -25.81 -28.68 -34.70
N PHE A 9 -27.03 -29.00 -34.23
CA PHE A 9 -27.67 -28.27 -33.15
C PHE A 9 -26.92 -28.44 -31.81
N VAL A 10 -26.43 -29.65 -31.51
CA VAL A 10 -25.62 -29.90 -30.30
C VAL A 10 -24.28 -29.17 -30.38
N ALA A 11 -23.62 -29.13 -31.54
CA ALA A 11 -22.37 -28.40 -31.74
C ALA A 11 -22.56 -26.88 -31.60
N LEU A 12 -23.64 -26.33 -32.17
CA LEU A 12 -24.01 -24.92 -32.01
C LEU A 12 -24.36 -24.59 -30.56
N ALA A 13 -25.14 -25.44 -29.89
CA ALA A 13 -25.48 -25.26 -28.48
C ALA A 13 -24.23 -25.31 -27.59
N ALA A 14 -23.28 -26.20 -27.88
CA ALA A 14 -22.00 -26.27 -27.17
C ALA A 14 -21.13 -25.03 -27.41
N CYS A 15 -21.06 -24.52 -28.65
CA CYS A 15 -20.34 -23.29 -28.97
C CYS A 15 -20.98 -22.06 -28.32
N VAL A 16 -22.32 -21.98 -28.29
CA VAL A 16 -23.05 -20.91 -27.60
C VAL A 16 -22.87 -21.00 -26.09
N ALA A 17 -22.90 -22.20 -25.50
CA ALA A 17 -22.62 -22.41 -24.08
C ALA A 17 -21.17 -22.01 -23.72
N LEU A 18 -20.20 -22.35 -24.56
CA LEU A 18 -18.80 -21.90 -24.42
C LEU A 18 -18.68 -20.38 -24.57
N ALA A 19 -19.31 -19.78 -25.57
CA ALA A 19 -19.31 -18.34 -25.76
C ALA A 19 -19.96 -17.60 -24.58
N LEU A 20 -21.05 -18.14 -24.02
CA LEU A 20 -21.71 -17.62 -22.82
C LEU A 20 -20.87 -17.82 -21.55
N ALA A 21 -20.10 -18.90 -21.45
CA ALA A 21 -19.18 -19.14 -20.35
C ALA A 21 -17.93 -18.23 -20.41
N TYR A 22 -17.51 -17.83 -21.61
CA TYR A 22 -16.37 -16.93 -21.85
C TYR A 22 -16.76 -15.45 -21.99
N LEU A 23 -18.04 -15.14 -22.19
CA LEU A 23 -18.55 -13.78 -22.06
C LEU A 23 -18.35 -13.36 -20.60
N PRO A 24 -17.52 -12.33 -20.31
CA PRO A 24 -17.34 -11.88 -18.95
C PRO A 24 -18.72 -11.45 -18.43
N PRO A 25 -19.16 -11.95 -17.25
CA PRO A 25 -20.43 -11.55 -16.69
C PRO A 25 -20.44 -10.02 -16.53
N ARG A 26 -21.21 -9.34 -17.39
CA ARG A 26 -21.44 -7.90 -17.26
C ARG A 26 -22.09 -7.69 -15.91
N GLY A 27 -21.39 -7.01 -15.01
CA GLY A 27 -21.88 -6.73 -13.67
C GLY A 27 -21.70 -7.85 -12.65
N ALA A 28 -20.68 -8.73 -12.80
CA ALA A 28 -20.21 -9.47 -11.63
C ALA A 28 -19.87 -8.46 -10.53
N LYS A 29 -20.72 -8.40 -9.50
CA LYS A 29 -20.39 -7.73 -8.24
C LYS A 29 -19.02 -8.25 -7.86
N SER A 30 -18.08 -7.34 -7.60
CA SER A 30 -16.80 -7.71 -7.01
C SER A 30 -17.12 -8.65 -5.86
N SER A 31 -16.73 -9.91 -5.95
CA SER A 31 -16.80 -10.73 -4.76
C SER A 31 -15.89 -10.04 -3.76
N ASP A 32 -16.40 -9.65 -2.59
CA ASP A 32 -15.63 -9.08 -1.46
C ASP A 32 -14.62 -10.10 -0.88
N ARG A 33 -14.13 -11.03 -1.70
CA ARG A 33 -13.35 -12.19 -1.33
C ARG A 33 -12.14 -12.30 -2.24
N PRO A 34 -11.01 -11.65 -1.87
CA PRO A 34 -9.72 -12.03 -2.42
C PRO A 34 -9.45 -13.50 -2.05
N PHE A 35 -9.21 -14.36 -3.05
CA PHE A 35 -9.16 -15.81 -2.87
C PHE A 35 -7.80 -16.30 -2.28
N PHE A 36 -6.78 -15.44 -2.17
CA PHE A 36 -5.38 -15.88 -1.99
C PHE A 36 -4.46 -15.00 -1.12
N LEU A 37 -5.02 -14.30 -0.14
CA LEU A 37 -4.27 -14.34 1.13
C LEU A 37 -4.36 -15.78 1.56
N ALA A 38 -3.21 -16.48 1.68
CA ALA A 38 -3.13 -17.87 2.13
C ALA A 38 -4.31 -18.12 3.07
N GLN A 39 -5.28 -18.94 2.65
CA GLN A 39 -6.36 -19.30 3.54
C GLN A 39 -5.70 -20.15 4.62
N SER A 40 -5.12 -19.49 5.62
CA SER A 40 -4.97 -20.06 6.94
C SER A 40 -6.34 -20.68 7.20
N PRO A 41 -6.41 -22.02 7.32
CA PRO A 41 -7.65 -22.78 7.18
C PRO A 41 -8.72 -22.04 7.92
N ARG A 42 -9.77 -21.59 7.19
CA ARG A 42 -10.77 -20.66 7.71
C ARG A 42 -11.09 -21.12 9.11
N GLY A 43 -10.70 -20.31 10.07
CA GLY A 43 -10.95 -20.63 11.46
C GLY A 43 -12.44 -20.93 11.59
N THR A 44 -12.80 -21.78 12.54
CA THR A 44 -14.20 -21.93 12.97
C THR A 44 -14.84 -20.55 13.12
N PRO A 45 -16.16 -20.40 12.98
CA PRO A 45 -16.82 -19.10 13.20
C PRO A 45 -16.40 -18.44 14.53
N ALA A 46 -16.13 -19.25 15.56
CA ALA A 46 -15.55 -18.81 16.82
C ALA A 46 -14.15 -18.18 16.66
N ARG A 47 -13.25 -18.79 15.89
CA ARG A 47 -11.91 -18.23 15.60
C ARG A 47 -12.00 -16.95 14.78
N GLN A 48 -12.92 -16.83 13.82
CA GLN A 48 -13.12 -15.58 13.08
C GLN A 48 -13.58 -14.45 14.00
N ARG A 49 -14.55 -14.72 14.89
CA ARG A 49 -14.98 -13.76 15.92
C ARG A 49 -13.84 -13.38 16.86
N ALA A 50 -13.07 -14.35 17.36
CA ALA A 50 -11.91 -14.07 18.20
C ALA A 50 -10.86 -13.21 17.49
N GLN A 51 -10.66 -13.43 16.20
CA GLN A 51 -9.72 -12.65 15.39
C GLN A 51 -10.24 -11.23 15.13
N ALA A 52 -11.53 -11.04 14.89
CA ALA A 52 -12.16 -9.73 14.80
C ALA A 52 -12.03 -8.95 16.12
N VAL A 53 -12.33 -9.57 17.26
CA VAL A 53 -12.13 -8.96 18.59
C VAL A 53 -10.67 -8.61 18.84
N ALA A 54 -9.73 -9.48 18.43
CA ALA A 54 -8.30 -9.18 18.56
C ALA A 54 -7.87 -8.02 17.65
N ASP A 55 -8.44 -7.90 16.45
CA ASP A 55 -8.19 -6.79 15.53
C ASP A 55 -8.75 -5.47 16.09
N GLU A 56 -9.97 -5.49 16.65
CA GLU A 56 -10.58 -4.36 17.38
C GLU A 56 -9.75 -3.94 18.60
N TRP A 57 -9.30 -4.91 19.40
CA TRP A 57 -8.43 -4.64 20.56
C TRP A 57 -7.13 -3.98 20.12
N ARG A 58 -6.46 -4.48 19.06
CA ARG A 58 -5.23 -3.87 18.53
C ARG A 58 -5.51 -2.47 17.96
N ALA A 59 -6.68 -2.24 17.38
CA ALA A 59 -7.11 -0.92 16.91
C ALA A 59 -7.31 0.06 18.10
N ALA A 60 -7.94 -0.38 19.18
CA ALA A 60 -8.10 0.43 20.39
C ALA A 60 -6.76 0.70 21.09
N ASP A 61 -5.93 -0.34 21.31
CA ASP A 61 -4.64 -0.24 21.99
C ASP A 61 -3.69 0.70 21.26
N GLY A 62 -3.55 0.57 19.95
CA GLY A 62 -2.67 1.49 19.20
C GLY A 62 -3.18 2.95 19.18
N SER A 63 -4.49 3.18 19.26
CA SER A 63 -5.04 4.54 19.39
C SER A 63 -4.75 5.11 20.77
N LEU A 64 -4.92 4.30 21.83
CA LEU A 64 -4.59 4.68 23.20
C LEU A 64 -3.10 5.03 23.34
N ARG A 65 -2.20 4.26 22.72
CA ARG A 65 -0.77 4.54 22.73
C ARG A 65 -0.42 5.87 22.06
N LEU A 66 -1.07 6.21 20.95
CA LEU A 66 -0.87 7.50 20.29
C LEU A 66 -1.37 8.66 21.16
N LEU A 67 -2.50 8.48 21.84
CA LEU A 67 -3.00 9.50 22.79
C LEU A 67 -2.06 9.65 23.98
N GLY A 68 -1.56 8.55 24.56
CA GLY A 68 -0.55 8.60 25.62
C GLY A 68 0.76 9.25 25.17
N ALA A 69 1.19 9.01 23.92
CA ALA A 69 2.31 9.71 23.31
C ALA A 69 2.08 11.22 23.22
N ARG A 70 0.89 11.65 22.78
CA ARG A 70 0.51 13.07 22.74
C ARG A 70 0.56 13.70 24.14
N GLU A 71 0.06 13.02 25.16
CA GLU A 71 0.08 13.51 26.54
C GLU A 71 1.51 13.62 27.09
N HIS A 72 2.35 12.60 26.85
CA HIS A 72 3.75 12.63 27.26
C HIS A 72 4.49 13.81 26.60
N PHE A 73 4.35 13.99 25.29
CA PHE A 73 5.01 15.09 24.59
C PHE A 73 4.49 16.46 25.00
N ARG A 74 3.20 16.60 25.36
CA ARG A 74 2.68 17.84 25.94
C ARG A 74 3.37 18.19 27.26
N ALA A 75 3.64 17.20 28.11
CA ALA A 75 4.30 17.42 29.39
C ALA A 75 5.79 17.80 29.24
N VAL A 76 6.49 17.23 28.25
CA VAL A 76 7.95 17.40 28.08
C VAL A 76 8.31 18.48 27.04
N ALA A 77 7.36 18.93 26.22
CA ALA A 77 7.55 19.86 25.11
C ALA A 77 8.39 21.11 25.45
N PRO A 78 8.16 21.86 26.54
CA PRO A 78 8.89 23.11 26.79
C PRO A 78 10.42 22.92 26.85
N ASN A 79 10.87 21.78 27.36
CA ASN A 79 12.30 21.46 27.50
C ASN A 79 12.83 20.64 26.33
N ALA A 80 12.00 19.80 25.71
CA ALA A 80 12.40 18.90 24.63
C ALA A 80 12.73 19.64 23.32
N TRP A 81 12.09 20.78 23.06
CA TRP A 81 12.20 21.50 21.78
C TRP A 81 13.27 22.59 21.76
N ALA A 82 14.24 22.60 22.70
CA ALA A 82 15.20 23.70 22.88
C ALA A 82 16.04 23.97 21.60
N GLY A 83 15.51 24.80 20.70
CA GLY A 83 16.11 25.11 19.40
C GLY A 83 16.00 24.02 18.34
N THR A 84 15.23 22.95 18.56
CA THR A 84 15.19 21.80 17.64
C THR A 84 13.80 21.55 17.06
N SER A 85 13.76 21.13 15.80
CA SER A 85 12.52 20.71 15.11
C SER A 85 12.29 19.20 15.17
N LEU A 86 13.23 18.42 15.71
CA LEU A 86 13.18 16.98 15.83
C LEU A 86 13.47 16.57 17.28
N VAL A 87 12.62 15.71 17.85
CA VAL A 87 12.85 15.04 19.14
C VAL A 87 12.63 13.55 18.98
N VAL A 88 13.50 12.76 19.60
CA VAL A 88 13.52 11.30 19.44
C VAL A 88 13.50 10.67 20.83
N VAL A 89 12.51 9.83 21.07
CA VAL A 89 12.37 9.09 22.33
C VAL A 89 12.15 7.61 22.04
N SER A 90 12.49 6.78 23.02
CA SER A 90 12.19 5.35 22.99
C SER A 90 11.10 5.03 24.00
N GLU A 91 10.17 4.17 23.60
CA GLU A 91 9.10 3.66 24.45
C GLU A 91 9.16 2.14 24.49
N SER A 92 9.12 1.58 25.70
CA SER A 92 9.03 0.13 25.93
C SER A 92 8.13 -0.14 27.12
N ALA A 93 7.03 -0.86 26.90
CA ALA A 93 6.09 -1.28 27.94
C ALA A 93 5.57 -0.14 28.83
N GLY A 94 5.32 1.04 28.24
CA GLY A 94 4.85 2.25 28.91
C GLY A 94 5.95 3.10 29.53
N VAL A 95 7.21 2.65 29.48
CA VAL A 95 8.36 3.39 30.01
C VAL A 95 9.00 4.21 28.89
N TRP A 96 9.09 5.52 29.11
CA TRP A 96 9.69 6.48 28.19
C TRP A 96 11.15 6.72 28.57
N THR A 97 12.05 6.61 27.59
CA THR A 97 13.50 6.74 27.77
C THR A 97 14.12 7.51 26.62
N ALA A 98 15.36 7.97 26.80
CA ALA A 98 16.15 8.48 25.68
C ALA A 98 16.30 7.40 24.60
N ALA A 99 16.25 7.81 23.34
CA ALA A 99 16.45 6.88 22.24
C ALA A 99 17.85 6.23 22.30
N PRO A 100 18.01 4.95 21.92
CA PRO A 100 19.32 4.34 21.80
C PRO A 100 20.23 5.18 20.90
N ARG A 101 21.48 5.42 21.30
CA ARG A 101 22.41 6.34 20.61
C ARG A 101 22.52 6.09 19.11
N ILE A 102 22.51 4.82 18.70
CA ILE A 102 22.59 4.44 17.28
C ILE A 102 21.32 4.85 16.51
N ALA A 103 20.15 4.72 17.12
CA ALA A 103 18.89 5.12 16.51
C ALA A 103 18.76 6.64 16.46
N ASP A 104 19.16 7.31 17.54
CA ASP A 104 19.23 8.77 17.64
C ASP A 104 20.17 9.38 16.59
N SER A 105 21.36 8.80 16.42
CA SER A 105 22.29 9.23 15.37
C SER A 105 21.71 8.98 13.97
N ALA A 106 21.11 7.80 13.75
CA ALA A 106 20.56 7.44 12.45
C ALA A 106 19.37 8.32 12.02
N ILE A 107 18.50 8.72 12.96
CA ILE A 107 17.37 9.60 12.64
C ILE A 107 17.82 11.04 12.39
N HIS A 108 18.85 11.54 13.06
CA HIS A 108 19.42 12.85 12.74
C HIS A 108 20.09 12.85 11.36
N VAL A 109 20.82 11.79 11.00
CA VAL A 109 21.35 11.63 9.64
C VAL A 109 20.22 11.52 8.61
N ALA A 110 19.14 10.80 8.92
CA ALA A 110 17.95 10.73 8.07
C ALA A 110 17.31 12.12 7.86
N TRP A 111 17.21 12.91 8.93
CA TRP A 111 16.66 14.26 8.92
C TRP A 111 17.46 15.21 8.04
N GLU A 112 18.79 15.17 8.18
CA GLU A 112 19.73 15.94 7.35
C GLU A 112 19.68 15.51 5.87
N GLN A 113 19.67 14.21 5.59
CA GLN A 113 19.57 13.70 4.21
C GLN A 113 18.26 14.08 3.52
N LEU A 114 17.17 14.19 4.29
CA LEU A 114 15.89 14.70 3.80
C LEU A 114 15.86 16.23 3.66
N ARG A 115 16.95 16.93 4.06
CA ARG A 115 17.08 18.39 4.08
C ARG A 115 15.96 19.05 4.90
N LEU A 116 15.61 18.42 6.01
CA LEU A 116 14.68 18.96 6.99
C LEU A 116 15.54 19.79 7.95
N GLY A 117 15.47 21.12 7.83
CA GLY A 117 16.20 22.05 8.70
C GLY A 117 15.34 22.47 9.89
N GLU A 118 15.32 23.78 10.16
CA GLU A 118 14.27 24.38 10.97
C GLU A 118 12.94 24.33 10.22
N THR A 119 11.95 23.67 10.80
CA THR A 119 10.65 23.43 10.17
C THR A 119 9.52 24.10 10.95
N LYS A 120 8.49 24.55 10.22
CA LYS A 120 7.27 25.11 10.83
C LYS A 120 6.49 24.06 11.63
N VAL A 121 6.60 22.79 11.22
CA VAL A 121 6.03 21.65 11.93
C VAL A 121 7.17 20.88 12.59
N ARG A 122 7.11 20.78 13.92
CA ARG A 122 8.02 19.98 14.74
C ARG A 122 7.66 18.50 14.61
N VAL A 123 8.65 17.63 14.65
CA VAL A 123 8.44 16.18 14.54
C VAL A 123 8.97 15.48 15.78
N ALA A 124 8.10 14.71 16.41
CA ALA A 124 8.44 13.81 17.51
C ALA A 124 8.47 12.37 16.97
N VAL A 125 9.61 11.70 17.09
CA VAL A 125 9.77 10.29 16.70
C VAL A 125 9.81 9.44 17.95
N ILE A 126 8.93 8.44 18.00
CA ILE A 126 8.82 7.48 19.09
C ILE A 126 9.22 6.13 18.56
N LEU A 127 10.37 5.65 19.01
CA LEU A 127 10.86 4.31 18.72
C LEU A 127 10.22 3.34 19.70
N GLN A 128 9.24 2.58 19.24
CA GLN A 128 8.57 1.58 20.07
C GLN A 128 9.35 0.27 20.01
N LEU A 129 10.01 -0.06 21.12
CA LEU A 129 10.79 -1.29 21.27
C LEU A 129 9.87 -2.44 21.68
N ALA A 130 10.17 -3.63 21.21
CA ALA A 130 9.44 -4.84 21.59
C ALA A 130 9.74 -5.17 23.06
N ALA A 131 8.69 -5.25 23.88
CA ALA A 131 8.82 -5.68 25.27
C ALA A 131 9.23 -7.18 25.31
N GLY A 132 10.27 -7.51 26.09
CA GLY A 132 10.88 -8.85 26.14
C GLY A 132 9.98 -10.00 26.61
N SER A 133 8.78 -9.72 27.11
CA SER A 133 7.75 -10.71 27.39
C SER A 133 6.41 -10.01 27.53
N GLN A 134 5.57 -10.01 26.49
CA GLN A 134 4.17 -9.67 26.72
C GLN A 134 3.46 -10.85 27.38
N GLY A 135 2.71 -10.58 28.45
CA GLY A 135 1.90 -11.59 29.11
C GLY A 135 0.96 -12.26 28.11
N ARG A 136 0.71 -13.57 28.28
CA ARG A 136 -0.16 -14.38 27.40
C ARG A 136 -1.62 -13.89 27.36
N ASP A 137 -1.97 -12.91 28.18
CA ASP A 137 -3.33 -12.43 28.39
C ASP A 137 -3.76 -11.30 27.42
N ARG A 138 -2.88 -10.87 26.51
CA ARG A 138 -3.20 -9.83 25.51
C ARG A 138 -2.83 -10.28 24.10
N PRO A 139 -3.60 -9.87 23.08
CA PRO A 139 -3.17 -10.05 21.70
C PRO A 139 -1.81 -9.42 21.48
N LEU A 140 -0.91 -10.13 20.81
CA LEU A 140 0.37 -9.58 20.38
C LEU A 140 0.12 -8.30 19.56
N PRO A 141 0.77 -7.17 19.88
CA PRO A 141 0.72 -5.99 19.04
C PRO A 141 1.30 -6.35 17.69
N GLU A 142 0.78 -5.71 16.65
CA GLU A 142 1.31 -5.96 15.31
C GLU A 142 2.67 -5.27 15.15
N GLU A 143 3.71 -6.10 15.05
CA GLU A 143 5.08 -5.67 14.82
C GLU A 143 5.21 -4.93 13.47
N GLY A 144 6.14 -3.98 13.40
CA GLY A 144 6.51 -3.32 12.14
C GLY A 144 5.47 -2.33 11.60
N ARG A 145 4.47 -1.95 12.40
CA ARG A 145 3.55 -0.87 12.07
C ARG A 145 4.11 0.49 12.49
N ALA A 146 3.94 1.47 11.61
CA ALA A 146 4.14 2.87 11.95
C ALA A 146 2.78 3.54 12.07
N ALA A 147 2.66 4.47 13.02
CA ALA A 147 1.45 5.22 13.26
C ALA A 147 1.78 6.70 13.48
N TYR A 148 0.89 7.58 13.07
CA TYR A 148 1.14 9.01 13.02
C TYR A 148 -0.03 9.78 13.60
N LEU A 149 0.30 10.87 14.30
CA LEU A 149 -0.63 11.93 14.64
C LEU A 149 -0.26 13.17 13.85
N THR A 150 -1.19 13.60 13.01
CA THR A 150 -1.03 14.85 12.25
C THR A 150 -1.06 16.07 13.19
N PRO A 151 -0.47 17.21 12.78
CA PRO A 151 -0.49 18.43 13.57
C PRO A 151 -1.89 18.85 14.01
N ASP A 152 -2.91 18.68 13.16
CA ASP A 152 -4.30 19.02 13.50
C ASP A 152 -4.80 18.23 14.72
N SER A 153 -4.30 17.01 14.93
CA SER A 153 -4.67 16.12 16.03
C SER A 153 -3.82 16.30 17.30
N THR A 154 -2.87 17.24 17.32
CA THR A 154 -1.94 17.48 18.44
C THR A 154 -2.10 18.90 19.03
N ASP A 155 -1.35 19.87 18.50
CA ASP A 155 -1.25 21.29 18.88
C ASP A 155 -1.19 22.21 17.64
N ARG A 156 -1.50 21.68 16.44
CA ARG A 156 -1.38 22.31 15.11
C ARG A 156 0.05 22.58 14.63
N THR A 157 1.07 22.24 15.41
CA THR A 157 2.48 22.50 15.09
C THR A 157 3.38 21.27 15.23
N THR A 158 2.87 20.16 15.78
CA THR A 158 3.67 18.97 16.09
C THR A 158 3.11 17.74 15.40
N CYS A 159 3.92 17.06 14.58
CA CYS A 159 3.60 15.74 14.05
C CYS A 159 4.29 14.67 14.88
N ILE A 160 3.58 13.62 15.28
CA ILE A 160 4.14 12.51 16.06
C ILE A 160 4.21 11.28 15.16
N ALA A 161 5.38 10.67 15.01
CA ALA A 161 5.61 9.42 14.31
C ALA A 161 6.01 8.33 15.31
N VAL A 162 5.14 7.32 15.49
CA VAL A 162 5.43 6.11 16.25
C VAL A 162 5.93 5.05 15.29
N VAL A 163 7.18 4.64 15.45
CA VAL A 163 7.85 3.63 14.62
C VAL A 163 8.12 2.40 15.47
N SER A 164 7.42 1.29 15.20
CA SER A 164 7.69 0.02 15.86
C SER A 164 8.95 -0.64 15.29
N ALA A 165 9.93 -0.88 16.15
CA ALA A 165 11.15 -1.59 15.81
C ALA A 165 10.89 -3.11 15.60
N GLY A 166 9.82 -3.66 16.16
CA GLY A 166 9.60 -5.12 16.18
C GLY A 166 10.73 -5.88 16.88
N SER A 167 10.63 -7.20 16.97
CA SER A 167 11.61 -8.02 17.72
C SER A 167 13.03 -7.95 17.12
N TYR A 168 13.13 -7.93 15.79
CA TYR A 168 14.40 -7.87 15.06
C TYR A 168 15.18 -6.57 15.31
N TRP A 169 14.59 -5.41 15.02
CA TRP A 169 15.31 -4.15 15.23
C TRP A 169 15.49 -3.83 16.71
N THR A 170 14.58 -4.26 17.58
CA THR A 170 14.76 -4.07 19.03
C THR A 170 16.08 -4.67 19.49
N ARG A 171 16.40 -5.92 19.11
CA ARG A 171 17.68 -6.56 19.47
C ARG A 171 18.90 -5.79 18.97
N ILE A 172 18.82 -5.25 17.75
CA ILE A 172 19.90 -4.44 17.16
C ILE A 172 20.08 -3.13 17.92
N LEU A 173 18.98 -2.44 18.22
CA LEU A 173 18.99 -1.14 18.88
C LEU A 173 19.40 -1.24 20.35
N THR A 174 19.08 -2.35 21.01
CA THR A 174 19.49 -2.61 22.40
C THR A 174 20.88 -3.23 22.52
N GLY A 175 21.55 -3.54 21.40
CA GLY A 175 22.89 -4.13 21.41
C GLY A 175 22.94 -5.57 21.93
N ASP A 176 21.88 -6.35 21.72
CA ASP A 176 21.87 -7.78 22.07
C ASP A 176 22.98 -8.51 21.30
N GLU A 177 23.89 -9.18 22.00
CA GLU A 177 25.04 -9.89 21.40
C GLU A 177 24.63 -10.99 20.42
N ARG A 178 23.38 -11.47 20.51
CA ARG A 178 22.80 -12.46 19.60
C ARG A 178 22.25 -11.86 18.31
N ALA A 179 22.21 -10.53 18.20
CA ALA A 179 21.77 -9.86 16.99
C ALA A 179 22.76 -10.11 15.84
N PRO A 180 22.28 -10.32 14.60
CA PRO A 180 23.18 -10.51 13.46
C PRO A 180 24.06 -9.26 13.28
N ARG A 181 25.39 -9.43 13.37
CA ARG A 181 26.43 -8.37 13.24
C ARG A 181 26.47 -7.66 11.87
N ARG A 182 25.49 -7.87 10.97
CA ARG A 182 25.54 -7.50 9.54
C ARG A 182 24.54 -6.44 9.10
N VAL A 183 23.91 -5.68 10.00
CA VAL A 183 23.04 -4.58 9.57
C VAL A 183 23.86 -3.31 9.40
N SER A 184 23.86 -2.76 8.18
CA SER A 184 24.55 -1.51 7.90
C SER A 184 23.80 -0.34 8.54
N PHE A 185 24.54 0.60 9.11
CA PHE A 185 23.98 1.86 9.62
C PHE A 185 23.14 2.57 8.54
N ALA A 186 23.55 2.49 7.28
CA ALA A 186 22.80 3.00 6.14
C ALA A 186 21.39 2.38 5.98
N ALA A 187 21.24 1.07 6.24
CA ALA A 187 19.94 0.41 6.20
C ALA A 187 19.01 0.89 7.33
N LEU A 188 19.58 1.17 8.51
CA LEU A 188 18.83 1.77 9.62
C LEU A 188 18.39 3.21 9.27
N VAL A 189 19.30 4.04 8.76
CA VAL A 189 18.98 5.40 8.27
C VAL A 189 17.85 5.35 7.25
N GLN A 190 17.93 4.47 6.25
CA GLN A 190 16.89 4.36 5.22
C GLN A 190 15.54 3.86 5.79
N SER A 191 15.58 2.94 6.76
CA SER A 191 14.37 2.46 7.44
C SER A 191 13.69 3.58 8.24
N LEU A 192 14.48 4.43 8.91
CA LEU A 192 13.99 5.58 9.66
C LEU A 192 13.49 6.71 8.74
N LYS A 193 14.13 6.96 7.59
CA LYS A 193 13.61 7.86 6.54
C LYS A 193 12.21 7.43 6.08
N ALA A 194 12.01 6.13 5.86
CA ALA A 194 10.70 5.58 5.52
C ALA A 194 9.72 5.61 6.71
N GLY A 195 10.22 5.46 7.94
CA GLY A 195 9.44 5.50 9.17
C GLY A 195 8.93 6.89 9.58
N LEU A 196 9.53 7.97 9.07
CA LEU A 196 9.04 9.34 9.28
C LEU A 196 7.68 9.60 8.58
N GLY A 197 7.39 8.88 7.50
CA GLY A 197 6.09 8.86 6.84
C GLY A 197 5.49 10.25 6.54
N PRO A 198 4.18 10.44 6.81
CA PRO A 198 3.51 11.74 6.71
C PRO A 198 4.23 12.89 7.42
N CYS A 199 4.88 12.64 8.55
CA CYS A 199 5.55 13.70 9.32
C CYS A 199 6.73 14.32 8.56
N ALA A 200 7.41 13.57 7.68
CA ALA A 200 8.43 14.14 6.80
C ALA A 200 7.84 15.15 5.81
N PHE A 201 6.64 14.88 5.26
CA PHE A 201 5.95 15.81 4.36
C PHE A 201 5.51 17.07 5.11
N TYR A 202 4.94 16.92 6.30
CA TYR A 202 4.58 18.07 7.14
C TYR A 202 5.78 18.92 7.52
N ALA A 203 6.91 18.31 7.87
CA ALA A 203 8.14 19.02 8.19
C ALA A 203 8.68 19.77 6.96
N ALA A 204 8.70 19.12 5.80
CA ALA A 204 9.21 19.69 4.56
C ALA A 204 8.33 20.82 4.00
N TYR A 205 7.00 20.65 4.02
CA TYR A 205 6.06 21.47 3.24
C TYR A 205 4.96 22.13 4.09
N GLY A 206 4.91 21.87 5.39
CA GLY A 206 3.86 22.40 6.28
C GLY A 206 2.52 21.68 6.14
N THR A 207 1.44 22.35 6.54
CA THR A 207 0.09 21.77 6.52
C THR A 207 -0.49 21.77 5.10
N PRO A 208 -0.99 20.62 4.58
CA PRO A 208 -1.61 20.56 3.26
C PRO A 208 -2.93 21.35 3.21
N GLY A 209 -3.23 21.84 2.01
CA GLY A 209 -4.53 22.43 1.66
C GLY A 209 -5.68 21.47 1.95
N LYS A 210 -6.90 22.00 2.13
CA LYS A 210 -8.07 21.21 2.56
C LYS A 210 -8.33 20.01 1.64
N SER A 211 -8.27 20.22 0.32
CA SER A 211 -8.49 19.20 -0.71
C SER A 211 -7.44 18.09 -0.65
N VAL A 212 -6.15 18.45 -0.63
CA VAL A 212 -5.02 17.49 -0.54
C VAL A 212 -5.10 16.69 0.74
N ARG A 213 -5.40 17.35 1.87
CA ARG A 213 -5.51 16.71 3.18
C ARG A 213 -6.66 15.69 3.23
N SER A 214 -7.84 16.08 2.76
CA SER A 214 -9.01 15.18 2.73
C SER A 214 -8.76 13.96 1.83
N TRP A 215 -8.14 14.18 0.67
CA TRP A 215 -7.73 13.11 -0.23
C TRP A 215 -6.69 12.17 0.39
N LEU A 216 -5.66 12.69 1.06
CA LEU A 216 -4.68 11.83 1.74
C LEU A 216 -5.31 11.08 2.91
N ALA A 217 -6.17 11.72 3.70
CA ALA A 217 -6.88 11.08 4.80
C ALA A 217 -7.80 9.96 4.30
N SER A 218 -8.58 10.18 3.24
CA SER A 218 -9.49 9.16 2.67
C SER A 218 -8.76 7.94 2.12
N ARG A 219 -7.51 8.12 1.70
CA ARG A 219 -6.62 7.04 1.25
C ARG A 219 -5.77 6.44 2.36
N GLY A 220 -5.84 7.00 3.58
CA GLY A 220 -4.95 6.66 4.68
C GLY A 220 -3.48 6.83 4.32
N TRP A 221 -3.17 7.88 3.55
CA TRP A 221 -1.84 8.37 3.17
C TRP A 221 -0.99 7.42 2.34
N ASP A 222 -1.59 6.42 1.68
CA ASP A 222 -0.91 5.43 0.85
C ASP A 222 0.04 6.01 -0.22
N LEU A 223 -0.15 7.26 -0.67
CA LEU A 223 0.72 7.95 -1.64
C LEU A 223 1.83 8.83 -1.03
N ALA A 224 1.80 9.08 0.29
CA ALA A 224 2.72 9.94 1.03
C ALA A 224 3.27 9.25 2.29
N LEU A 225 3.62 7.97 2.17
CA LEU A 225 4.23 7.22 3.27
C LEU A 225 5.75 7.30 3.28
N THR A 226 6.39 7.79 2.21
CA THR A 226 7.84 7.96 2.20
C THR A 226 8.24 9.13 1.32
N LEU A 227 8.87 10.15 1.91
CA LEU A 227 9.37 11.32 1.19
C LEU A 227 10.60 10.96 0.33
N ASP A 228 11.48 10.10 0.85
CA ASP A 228 12.61 9.57 0.08
C ASP A 228 12.84 8.07 0.32
N ALA A 229 12.31 7.27 -0.60
CA ALA A 229 12.37 5.82 -0.56
C ALA A 229 13.74 5.25 -0.98
N GLY A 230 14.69 6.11 -1.38
CA GLY A 230 15.97 5.67 -1.92
C GLY A 230 15.85 5.14 -3.35
N GLN A 231 16.83 4.33 -3.76
CA GLN A 231 16.85 3.77 -5.11
C GLN A 231 15.66 2.85 -5.37
N ARG A 232 15.20 2.85 -6.63
CA ARG A 232 14.08 2.03 -7.10
C ARG A 232 14.39 0.54 -6.88
N GLY A 233 13.38 -0.24 -6.46
CA GLY A 233 13.50 -1.69 -6.31
C GLY A 233 14.23 -2.20 -5.05
N GLN A 234 14.66 -1.32 -4.13
CA GLN A 234 15.32 -1.75 -2.88
C GLN A 234 14.39 -1.91 -1.66
N GLN A 235 13.10 -1.57 -1.75
CA GLN A 235 12.18 -1.76 -0.62
C GLN A 235 11.65 -3.20 -0.56
N TRP A 236 11.88 -3.84 0.59
CA TRP A 236 11.54 -5.24 0.91
C TRP A 236 10.04 -5.47 1.18
N SER A 237 9.14 -4.92 0.37
CA SER A 237 7.69 -5.17 0.49
C SER A 237 7.00 -5.29 -0.86
N SER A 238 7.27 -6.43 -1.52
CA SER A 238 6.32 -7.40 -2.11
C SER A 238 5.15 -6.99 -3.02
N VAL A 239 4.84 -5.71 -3.27
CA VAL A 239 3.89 -5.35 -4.34
C VAL A 239 4.54 -5.52 -5.72
N ILE A 240 5.85 -5.30 -5.80
CA ILE A 240 6.65 -5.61 -7.00
C ILE A 240 6.60 -7.11 -7.31
N GLU A 241 6.63 -7.99 -6.29
CA GLU A 241 6.48 -9.44 -6.48
C GLU A 241 5.07 -9.81 -6.98
N MET A 242 4.02 -9.14 -6.49
CA MET A 242 2.66 -9.31 -7.02
C MET A 242 2.54 -8.91 -8.50
N ALA A 243 3.39 -7.98 -8.94
CA ALA A 243 3.44 -7.49 -10.31
C ALA A 243 4.46 -8.23 -11.21
N ASP A 244 5.12 -9.27 -10.70
CA ASP A 244 6.09 -10.06 -11.46
C ASP A 244 5.46 -11.32 -12.06
N ARG A 245 5.48 -11.40 -13.40
CA ARG A 245 4.91 -12.50 -14.19
C ARG A 245 5.55 -13.86 -13.93
N ARG A 246 6.72 -13.90 -13.29
CA ARG A 246 7.43 -15.15 -12.98
C ARG A 246 6.73 -15.98 -11.90
N TYR A 247 5.86 -15.36 -11.10
CA TYR A 247 5.17 -16.06 -10.02
C TYR A 247 3.84 -16.69 -10.50
N PRO A 248 3.52 -17.93 -10.10
CA PRO A 248 2.29 -18.62 -10.50
C PRO A 248 1.00 -17.87 -10.14
N TRP A 249 1.03 -17.08 -9.07
CA TRP A 249 -0.09 -16.30 -8.54
C TRP A 249 -0.22 -14.90 -9.17
N PHE A 250 0.61 -14.56 -10.16
CA PHE A 250 0.64 -13.22 -10.77
C PHE A 250 -0.74 -12.72 -11.21
N TRP A 251 -1.46 -13.49 -12.02
CA TRP A 251 -2.74 -13.05 -12.58
C TRP A 251 -3.79 -12.84 -11.50
N GLU A 252 -3.74 -13.66 -10.48
CA GLU A 252 -4.72 -13.71 -9.43
C GLU A 252 -4.45 -12.61 -8.39
N ALA A 253 -3.18 -12.25 -8.16
CA ALA A 253 -2.81 -10.98 -7.54
C ALA A 253 -3.31 -9.77 -8.34
N VAL A 254 -3.13 -9.74 -9.67
CA VAL A 254 -3.63 -8.66 -10.54
C VAL A 254 -5.16 -8.54 -10.45
N TYR A 255 -5.90 -9.65 -10.51
CA TYR A 255 -7.38 -9.63 -10.43
C TYR A 255 -7.92 -9.32 -9.04
N SER A 256 -7.09 -9.33 -7.99
CA SER A 256 -7.48 -8.88 -6.65
C SER A 256 -7.47 -7.35 -6.50
N LEU A 257 -6.87 -6.64 -7.47
CA LEU A 257 -6.74 -5.18 -7.45
C LEU A 257 -8.02 -4.47 -7.95
N PRO A 258 -8.28 -3.22 -7.55
CA PRO A 258 -9.39 -2.44 -8.09
C PRO A 258 -9.20 -2.21 -9.59
N SER A 259 -10.30 -2.03 -10.33
CA SER A 259 -10.28 -1.84 -11.78
C SER A 259 -9.39 -0.68 -12.24
N SER A 260 -9.31 0.42 -11.47
CA SER A 260 -8.41 1.54 -11.77
C SER A 260 -6.93 1.15 -11.66
N ALA A 261 -6.56 0.39 -10.63
CA ALA A 261 -5.20 -0.12 -10.45
C ALA A 261 -4.80 -1.09 -11.57
N VAL A 262 -5.72 -1.97 -11.97
CA VAL A 262 -5.54 -2.89 -13.11
C VAL A 262 -5.40 -2.11 -14.42
N GLY A 263 -6.21 -1.07 -14.61
CA GLY A 263 -6.09 -0.15 -15.76
C GLY A 263 -4.72 0.53 -15.80
N CYS A 264 -4.21 0.98 -14.65
CA CYS A 264 -2.89 1.60 -14.57
C CYS A 264 -1.75 0.61 -14.81
N LEU A 265 -1.84 -0.60 -14.26
CA LEU A 265 -0.91 -1.69 -14.58
C LEU A 265 -0.87 -2.00 -16.09
N ALA A 266 -1.98 -1.80 -16.79
CA ALA A 266 -2.04 -1.95 -18.24
C ALA A 266 -1.49 -0.74 -19.02
N GLY A 267 -0.93 0.26 -18.33
CA GLY A 267 -0.39 1.47 -18.92
C GLY A 267 -1.45 2.42 -19.48
N ARG A 268 -2.69 2.36 -18.98
CA ARG A 268 -3.79 3.24 -19.44
C ARG A 268 -3.83 4.53 -18.60
N PRO A 269 -3.65 5.72 -19.19
CA PRO A 269 -3.66 6.98 -18.45
C PRO A 269 -4.92 7.20 -17.60
N ASP A 270 -6.11 6.89 -18.13
CA ASP A 270 -7.37 7.03 -17.37
C ASP A 270 -7.40 6.15 -16.12
N GLY A 271 -6.88 4.92 -16.22
CA GLY A 271 -6.78 4.00 -15.09
C GLY A 271 -5.81 4.52 -14.03
N CYS A 272 -4.65 5.05 -14.47
CA CYS A 272 -3.67 5.66 -13.59
C CYS A 272 -4.19 6.93 -12.89
N GLY A 273 -4.87 7.81 -13.62
CA GLY A 273 -5.50 9.00 -13.07
C GLY A 273 -6.53 8.61 -12.00
N ALA A 274 -7.42 7.67 -12.31
CA ALA A 274 -8.41 7.17 -11.35
C ALA A 274 -7.77 6.46 -10.14
N ALA A 275 -6.62 5.79 -10.31
CA ALA A 275 -5.91 5.14 -9.23
C ALA A 275 -5.28 6.14 -8.25
N VAL A 276 -4.69 7.23 -8.75
CA VAL A 276 -4.13 8.33 -7.96
C VAL A 276 -5.23 9.14 -7.29
N LEU A 277 -6.24 9.57 -8.05
CA LEU A 277 -7.27 10.49 -7.59
C LEU A 277 -8.39 9.82 -6.78
N ALA A 278 -8.38 8.50 -6.64
CA ALA A 278 -9.34 7.80 -5.81
C ALA A 278 -9.39 8.40 -4.38
N GLY A 279 -10.59 8.74 -3.93
CA GLY A 279 -10.83 9.39 -2.63
C GLY A 279 -10.73 10.92 -2.65
N ALA A 280 -10.40 11.53 -3.80
CA ALA A 280 -10.55 12.98 -3.97
C ALA A 280 -12.04 13.32 -4.11
N SER A 281 -12.46 14.40 -3.47
CA SER A 281 -13.86 14.87 -3.43
C SER A 281 -13.90 16.38 -3.63
N ASP A 282 -14.94 16.84 -4.32
CA ASP A 282 -15.24 18.27 -4.46
C ASP A 282 -15.78 18.89 -3.15
N ASP A 283 -16.33 18.06 -2.27
CA ASP A 283 -16.64 18.43 -0.88
C ASP A 283 -15.70 17.69 0.08
N PRO A 284 -14.53 18.28 0.40
CA PRO A 284 -13.53 17.63 1.23
C PRO A 284 -13.95 17.68 2.71
N ALA A 285 -14.27 16.52 3.27
CA ALA A 285 -14.35 16.31 4.71
C ALA A 285 -13.00 15.77 5.22
N VAL A 286 -12.48 16.36 6.31
CA VAL A 286 -11.28 15.86 6.99
C VAL A 286 -11.75 15.18 8.27
N PRO A 287 -11.64 13.85 8.40
CA PRO A 287 -12.00 13.17 9.63
C PRO A 287 -11.12 13.66 10.79
N PHE A 288 -11.72 13.84 11.97
CA PHE A 288 -11.04 14.27 13.18
C PHE A 288 -11.39 13.34 14.36
N PRO A 289 -10.42 12.88 15.17
CA PRO A 289 -8.98 13.04 15.00
C PRO A 289 -8.45 12.22 13.82
N ASP A 290 -7.44 12.75 13.12
CA ASP A 290 -6.78 12.04 12.02
C ASP A 290 -5.65 11.16 12.58
N ILE A 291 -6.05 9.98 13.07
CA ILE A 291 -5.14 8.93 13.54
C ILE A 291 -4.76 8.07 12.35
N LEU A 292 -3.49 8.18 11.93
CA LEU A 292 -2.98 7.45 10.78
C LEU A 292 -2.27 6.20 11.23
N ARG A 293 -2.85 5.05 10.90
CA ARG A 293 -2.21 3.75 11.14
C ARG A 293 -1.85 3.16 9.79
N ILE A 294 -0.56 2.99 9.54
CA ILE A 294 -0.13 2.21 8.39
C ILE A 294 -0.32 0.75 8.78
N ASP A 295 -1.44 0.20 8.32
CA ASP A 295 -1.59 -1.24 8.29
C ASP A 295 -0.74 -1.79 7.14
N ARG A 296 0.46 -2.28 7.46
CA ARG A 296 1.34 -2.99 6.51
C ARG A 296 0.89 -4.42 6.26
N ARG A 297 -0.23 -4.87 6.84
CA ARG A 297 -0.77 -6.18 6.50
C ARG A 297 -1.10 -6.17 5.01
N TRP A 298 -0.79 -7.29 4.36
CA TRP A 298 -1.01 -7.65 2.95
C TRP A 298 -2.46 -7.46 2.42
N GLY A 299 -3.34 -6.78 3.16
CA GLY A 299 -4.77 -6.59 2.87
C GLY A 299 -5.19 -5.17 2.49
N ARG A 300 -4.33 -4.14 2.53
CA ARG A 300 -4.65 -2.90 1.80
C ARG A 300 -4.32 -3.13 0.33
N VAL A 301 -5.35 -3.17 -0.50
CA VAL A 301 -5.20 -3.41 -1.93
C VAL A 301 -4.44 -2.24 -2.55
N PRO A 302 -3.16 -2.41 -2.95
CA PRO A 302 -2.36 -1.31 -3.45
C PRO A 302 -2.99 -0.80 -4.76
N ARG A 303 -3.26 0.50 -4.84
CA ARG A 303 -3.83 1.10 -6.06
C ARG A 303 -2.75 1.39 -7.12
N LEU A 304 -1.50 1.51 -6.68
CA LEU A 304 -0.31 1.69 -7.50
C LEU A 304 0.79 0.77 -6.98
N VAL A 305 1.62 0.28 -7.89
CA VAL A 305 2.88 -0.40 -7.53
C VAL A 305 3.80 0.64 -6.92
N GLU A 306 4.37 0.37 -5.75
CA GLU A 306 5.20 1.34 -5.02
C GLU A 306 4.45 2.66 -4.71
N GLY A 307 3.14 2.62 -4.50
CA GLY A 307 2.35 3.83 -4.20
C GLY A 307 2.89 4.66 -3.03
N GLN A 308 3.49 4.02 -2.02
CA GLN A 308 4.04 4.65 -0.82
C GLN A 308 5.03 5.80 -1.07
N ARG A 309 5.73 5.77 -2.21
CA ARG A 309 6.75 6.76 -2.61
C ARG A 309 6.26 7.75 -3.65
N PHE A 310 5.03 7.62 -4.15
CA PHE A 310 4.50 8.39 -5.28
C PHE A 310 4.69 9.90 -5.08
N LEU A 311 4.20 10.48 -3.98
CA LEU A 311 4.35 11.92 -3.74
C LEU A 311 5.79 12.35 -3.43
N GLY A 312 6.63 11.45 -2.90
CA GLY A 312 8.07 11.70 -2.75
C GLY A 312 8.76 11.80 -4.12
N ASP A 313 8.37 10.95 -5.07
CA ASP A 313 8.87 10.99 -6.44
C ASP A 313 8.33 12.20 -7.22
N VAL A 314 7.06 12.58 -7.04
CA VAL A 314 6.50 13.83 -7.56
C VAL A 314 7.31 15.02 -7.04
N ALA A 315 7.52 15.11 -5.72
CA ALA A 315 8.28 16.20 -5.12
C ALA A 315 9.70 16.32 -5.68
N ARG A 316 10.36 15.19 -5.92
CA ARG A 316 11.69 15.14 -6.55
C ARG A 316 11.65 15.58 -8.01
N ALA A 317 10.63 15.17 -8.76
CA ALA A 317 10.51 15.46 -10.19
C ALA A 317 10.16 16.92 -10.48
N VAL A 318 9.21 17.50 -9.73
CA VAL A 318 8.74 18.88 -9.98
C VAL A 318 9.55 19.94 -9.22
N GLY A 319 10.31 19.53 -8.21
CA GLY A 319 11.07 20.40 -7.33
C GLY A 319 10.23 20.96 -6.17
N ARG A 320 10.92 21.51 -5.18
CA ARG A 320 10.34 21.95 -3.89
C ARG A 320 9.20 22.97 -4.08
N ASP A 321 9.40 24.01 -4.87
CA ASP A 321 8.46 25.14 -4.96
C ASP A 321 7.15 24.76 -5.65
N ARG A 322 7.22 23.97 -6.73
CA ARG A 322 6.04 23.45 -7.41
C ARG A 322 5.29 22.44 -6.55
N PHE A 323 6.02 21.55 -5.89
CA PHE A 323 5.38 20.60 -4.98
C PHE A 323 4.68 21.32 -3.83
N LEU A 324 5.31 22.34 -3.25
CA LEU A 324 4.71 23.17 -2.22
C LEU A 324 3.44 23.87 -2.73
N SER A 325 3.47 24.41 -3.95
CA SER A 325 2.31 25.04 -4.59
C SER A 325 1.14 24.06 -4.73
N PHE A 326 1.40 22.81 -5.12
CA PHE A 326 0.41 21.74 -5.11
C PHE A 326 -0.07 21.42 -3.69
N TRP A 327 0.86 21.22 -2.76
CA TRP A 327 0.61 20.79 -1.39
C TRP A 327 -0.34 21.72 -0.64
N THR A 328 -0.16 23.02 -0.81
CA THR A 328 -0.97 24.06 -0.16
C THR A 328 -2.11 24.58 -1.04
N SER A 329 -2.34 23.98 -2.21
CA SER A 329 -3.33 24.47 -3.17
C SER A 329 -4.76 24.38 -2.62
N PRO A 330 -5.61 25.40 -2.86
CA PRO A 330 -7.04 25.32 -2.59
C PRO A 330 -7.83 24.60 -3.70
N LEU A 331 -7.22 24.35 -4.86
CA LEU A 331 -7.86 23.71 -6.01
C LEU A 331 -8.17 22.22 -5.73
N SER A 332 -8.90 21.58 -6.64
CA SER A 332 -9.05 20.13 -6.64
C SER A 332 -7.67 19.46 -6.79
N VAL A 333 -7.53 18.25 -6.25
CA VAL A 333 -6.26 17.51 -6.29
C VAL A 333 -5.79 17.27 -7.71
N ASP A 334 -6.70 16.92 -8.61
CA ASP A 334 -6.38 16.70 -10.03
C ASP A 334 -5.79 17.96 -10.67
N THR A 335 -6.49 19.08 -10.55
CA THR A 335 -6.03 20.36 -11.13
C THR A 335 -4.71 20.81 -10.51
N ALA A 336 -4.58 20.74 -9.18
CA ALA A 336 -3.36 21.16 -8.48
C ALA A 336 -2.15 20.28 -8.85
N LEU A 337 -2.36 18.96 -8.92
CA LEU A 337 -1.30 18.00 -9.24
C LEU A 337 -0.90 18.11 -10.71
N ALA A 338 -1.87 18.19 -11.64
CA ALA A 338 -1.61 18.42 -13.05
C ALA A 338 -0.83 19.73 -13.29
N ALA A 339 -1.18 20.81 -12.57
CA ALA A 339 -0.47 22.07 -12.64
C ALA A 339 0.98 21.97 -12.17
N ALA A 340 1.24 21.26 -11.06
CA ALA A 340 2.59 21.04 -10.57
C ALA A 340 3.43 20.16 -11.50
N LEU A 341 2.82 19.11 -12.05
CA LEU A 341 3.45 18.18 -13.00
C LEU A 341 3.67 18.81 -14.38
N LYS A 342 2.88 19.83 -14.75
CA LYS A 342 2.75 20.32 -16.13
C LYS A 342 2.39 19.21 -17.13
N HIS A 343 1.65 18.22 -16.66
CA HIS A 343 1.28 17.04 -17.40
C HIS A 343 -0.03 16.50 -16.82
N PRO A 344 -0.93 15.91 -17.61
CA PRO A 344 -2.06 15.16 -17.07
C PRO A 344 -1.61 14.11 -16.06
N VAL A 345 -2.30 14.03 -14.91
CA VAL A 345 -1.94 13.13 -13.80
C VAL A 345 -1.85 11.68 -14.27
N GLY A 346 -2.80 11.24 -15.10
CA GLY A 346 -2.87 9.89 -15.61
C GLY A 346 -1.67 9.49 -16.48
N GLU A 347 -1.26 10.38 -17.38
CA GLU A 347 -0.13 10.13 -18.29
C GLU A 347 1.20 10.10 -17.53
N TRP A 348 1.44 11.11 -16.68
CA TRP A 348 2.65 11.13 -15.84
C TRP A 348 2.76 9.89 -14.96
N THR A 349 1.63 9.44 -14.40
CA THR A 349 1.58 8.26 -13.54
C THR A 349 1.81 6.98 -14.34
N ALA A 350 1.31 6.87 -15.57
CA ALA A 350 1.58 5.73 -16.44
C ALA A 350 3.08 5.60 -16.74
N ASP A 351 3.73 6.72 -17.06
CA ASP A 351 5.18 6.78 -17.28
C ASP A 351 5.94 6.42 -16.01
N TRP A 352 5.59 7.02 -14.87
CA TRP A 352 6.19 6.71 -13.57
C TRP A 352 6.03 5.24 -13.19
N GLN A 353 4.86 4.63 -13.42
CA GLN A 353 4.63 3.22 -13.07
C GLN A 353 5.39 2.25 -13.98
N SER A 354 5.66 2.66 -15.23
CA SER A 354 6.43 1.87 -16.19
C SER A 354 7.88 1.64 -15.76
N ASP A 355 8.42 2.51 -14.89
CA ASP A 355 9.75 2.36 -14.29
C ASP A 355 9.85 1.18 -13.31
N PHE A 356 8.72 0.69 -12.80
CA PHE A 356 8.68 -0.40 -11.81
C PHE A 356 8.18 -1.72 -12.41
N VAL A 357 7.19 -1.64 -13.31
CA VAL A 357 6.57 -2.82 -13.90
C VAL A 357 6.28 -2.58 -15.38
N ARG A 358 6.56 -3.59 -16.20
CA ARG A 358 6.18 -3.56 -17.62
C ARG A 358 4.66 -3.64 -17.75
N PRO A 359 4.02 -2.80 -18.59
CA PRO A 359 2.58 -2.82 -18.77
C PRO A 359 2.03 -4.20 -19.09
N ILE A 360 0.94 -4.57 -18.42
CA ILE A 360 0.20 -5.81 -18.72
C ILE A 360 -0.66 -5.61 -19.96
N ARG A 361 -0.65 -6.60 -20.85
CA ARG A 361 -1.48 -6.56 -22.05
C ARG A 361 -2.90 -6.96 -21.67
N LEU A 362 -3.73 -5.96 -21.36
CA LEU A 362 -5.17 -6.12 -21.24
C LEU A 362 -5.82 -5.65 -22.53
N GLY A 363 -6.11 -6.59 -23.41
CA GLY A 363 -6.85 -6.35 -24.65
C GLY A 363 -8.13 -7.19 -24.69
N PRO A 364 -9.17 -6.74 -25.41
CA PRO A 364 -10.37 -7.54 -25.64
C PRO A 364 -10.11 -8.77 -26.53
N VAL A 365 -8.92 -8.86 -27.14
CA VAL A 365 -8.56 -9.91 -28.07
C VAL A 365 -7.87 -11.03 -27.29
N PRO A 366 -8.45 -12.26 -27.25
CA PRO A 366 -7.78 -13.40 -26.66
C PRO A 366 -6.42 -13.61 -27.36
N PRO A 367 -5.36 -14.01 -26.63
CA PRO A 367 -4.09 -14.29 -27.27
C PRO A 367 -4.29 -15.32 -28.38
N LEU A 368 -3.77 -15.06 -29.58
CA LEU A 368 -3.99 -15.91 -30.76
C LEU A 368 -3.68 -17.39 -30.50
N GLY A 369 -2.70 -17.67 -29.64
CA GLY A 369 -2.38 -19.02 -29.18
C GLY A 369 -3.51 -19.70 -28.41
N ALA A 370 -4.25 -18.99 -27.56
CA ALA A 370 -5.41 -19.54 -26.87
C ALA A 370 -6.57 -19.82 -27.84
N VAL A 371 -6.77 -18.95 -28.85
CA VAL A 371 -7.75 -19.19 -29.92
C VAL A 371 -7.36 -20.42 -30.73
N ALA A 372 -6.09 -20.55 -31.12
CA ALA A 372 -5.59 -21.71 -31.85
C ALA A 372 -5.73 -23.01 -31.04
N ILE A 373 -5.42 -22.99 -29.74
CA ILE A 373 -5.61 -24.14 -28.84
C ILE A 373 -7.10 -24.48 -28.70
N ALA A 374 -7.98 -23.49 -28.53
CA ALA A 374 -9.41 -23.72 -28.46
C ALA A 374 -9.96 -24.34 -29.76
N LEU A 375 -9.49 -23.86 -30.92
CA LEU A 375 -9.83 -24.44 -32.22
C LEU A 375 -9.29 -25.86 -32.39
N LEU A 376 -8.07 -26.15 -31.93
CA LEU A 376 -7.49 -27.50 -31.93
C LEU A 376 -8.28 -28.46 -31.05
N ILE A 377 -8.67 -28.03 -29.83
CA ILE A 377 -9.50 -28.84 -28.93
C ILE A 377 -10.86 -29.10 -29.56
N ALA A 378 -11.48 -28.09 -30.18
CA ALA A 378 -12.74 -28.25 -30.88
C ALA A 378 -12.62 -29.22 -32.06
N ALA A 379 -11.57 -29.10 -32.89
CA ALA A 379 -11.31 -30.00 -34.00
C ALA A 379 -11.06 -31.44 -33.52
N LEU A 380 -10.29 -31.62 -32.43
CA LEU A 380 -10.04 -32.92 -31.82
C LEU A 380 -11.35 -33.55 -31.31
N ALA A 381 -12.20 -32.78 -30.64
CA ALA A 381 -13.49 -33.25 -30.15
C ALA A 381 -14.39 -33.71 -31.31
N VAL A 382 -14.45 -32.94 -32.40
CA VAL A 382 -15.18 -33.30 -33.62
C VAL A 382 -14.61 -34.58 -34.24
N ALA A 383 -13.29 -34.71 -34.35
CA ALA A 383 -12.64 -35.90 -34.90
C ALA A 383 -12.92 -37.16 -34.07
N VAL A 384 -12.86 -37.07 -32.74
CA VAL A 384 -13.17 -38.19 -31.83
C VAL A 384 -14.63 -38.62 -31.96
N VAL A 385 -15.57 -37.67 -32.05
CA VAL A 385 -16.99 -37.97 -32.30
C VAL A 385 -17.19 -38.61 -33.67
N ALA A 386 -16.52 -38.13 -34.72
CA ALA A 386 -16.63 -38.69 -36.06
C ALA A 386 -16.09 -40.12 -36.14
N ILE A 387 -14.94 -40.40 -35.52
CA ILE A 387 -14.32 -41.75 -35.48
C ILE A 387 -15.17 -42.72 -34.66
N THR A 388 -15.74 -42.27 -33.54
CA THR A 388 -16.61 -43.12 -32.72
C THR A 388 -17.96 -43.39 -33.40
N ALA A 389 -18.48 -42.44 -34.18
CA ALA A 389 -19.67 -42.63 -35.00
C ALA A 389 -19.42 -43.58 -36.18
N SER A 390 -18.29 -43.45 -36.89
CA SER A 390 -17.98 -44.33 -38.03
C SER A 390 -17.78 -45.78 -37.60
N ARG A 391 -17.13 -46.02 -36.44
CA ARG A 391 -16.98 -47.35 -35.85
C ARG A 391 -18.31 -48.01 -35.45
N ARG A 392 -19.38 -47.23 -35.21
CA ARG A 392 -20.73 -47.75 -34.91
C ARG A 392 -21.57 -48.01 -36.15
N GLN A 393 -21.17 -47.52 -37.34
CA GLN A 393 -21.87 -47.78 -38.61
C GLN A 393 -21.36 -49.03 -39.34
N VAL A 394 -20.22 -49.59 -38.94
CA VAL A 394 -19.64 -50.83 -39.52
C VAL A 394 -20.06 -52.06 -38.70
N ARG A 395 -21.32 -52.15 -38.29
CA ARG A 395 -21.89 -53.34 -37.65
C ARG A 395 -23.30 -53.60 -38.12
#